data_AF-A0A3G2V306-F1
#
_entry.id   AF-A0A3G2V306-F1
#
_cell.length_a   1.000
_cell.length_b   1.000
_cell.length_c   1.000
_cell.angle_alpha   90.00
_cell.angle_beta   90.00
_cell.angle_gamma   90.00
#
_symmetry.space_group_name_H-M   'P 1'
#
loop_
_entity.id
_entity.type
_entity.pdbx_description
1 polymer ?
#
loop_
_entity_poly.entity_id
_entity_poly.type
_entity_poly.pdbx_seq_one_letter_code
_entity_poly.pdbx_strand_id
1 'polypeptide(L)'
;MQVDYLTNFITSAHDPSRPLIVAGDFNVGSVPARKQMLLSRAQSRWCQDGDIDDAYGEAARRGIALSADARFSRKRARDWQFFTPGRRTDLELSSIDVPFGHEPDGTMLSDHVGYSATYQLRNRQPLTRIAPGRV
;
A
#
# COMPACT_ATOMS: atom_id res chain seq x y z
N MET A 1 16.67 -10.54 2.27
CA MET A 1 17.51 -9.52 1.58
C MET A 1 16.64 -8.74 0.56
N GLN A 2 16.87 -7.45 0.35
CA GLN A 2 15.88 -6.41 -0.08
C GLN A 2 14.77 -6.15 0.94
N VAL A 3 13.75 -7.01 1.05
CA VAL A 3 12.58 -6.74 1.92
C VAL A 3 13.00 -6.59 3.38
N ASP A 4 13.99 -7.36 3.86
CA ASP A 4 14.51 -7.21 5.23
C ASP A 4 15.27 -5.89 5.43
N TYR A 5 16.03 -5.41 4.43
CA TYR A 5 16.71 -4.11 4.52
C TYR A 5 15.70 -2.97 4.58
N LEU A 6 14.69 -3.01 3.71
CA LEU A 6 13.59 -2.05 3.74
C LEU A 6 12.83 -2.11 5.06
N THR A 7 12.57 -3.31 5.58
CA THR A 7 11.92 -3.49 6.88
C THR A 7 12.75 -2.84 7.99
N ASN A 8 14.06 -3.10 8.03
CA ASN A 8 14.94 -2.49 9.04
C ASN A 8 14.96 -0.96 8.92
N PHE A 9 15.02 -0.43 7.70
CA PHE A 9 14.94 1.01 7.46
C PHE A 9 13.62 1.59 7.98
N ILE A 10 12.48 1.03 7.60
CA ILE A 10 11.16 1.48 8.07
C ILE A 10 11.11 1.44 9.60
N THR A 11 11.46 0.31 10.22
CA THR A 11 11.38 0.17 11.68
C THR A 11 12.33 1.07 12.46
N SER A 12 13.43 1.54 11.85
CA SER A 12 14.40 2.41 12.51
C SER A 12 14.15 3.90 12.26
N ALA A 13 13.52 4.25 11.13
CA ALA A 13 13.38 5.64 10.69
C ALA A 13 11.95 6.19 10.74
N HIS A 14 10.93 5.34 10.70
CA HIS A 14 9.53 5.79 10.66
C HIS A 14 9.04 6.23 12.04
N ASP A 15 8.49 7.45 12.12
CA ASP A 15 7.74 7.93 13.28
C ASP A 15 6.32 7.35 13.24
N PRO A 16 5.94 6.48 14.19
CA PRO A 16 4.63 5.83 14.21
C PRO A 16 3.45 6.79 14.41
N SER A 17 3.69 8.06 14.77
CA SER A 17 2.62 9.06 14.82
C SER A 17 2.15 9.50 13.42
N ARG A 18 2.96 9.27 12.39
CA ARG A 18 2.72 9.72 11.01
C ARG A 18 2.24 8.57 10.12
N PRO A 19 1.34 8.83 9.16
CA PRO A 19 0.98 7.83 8.18
C PRO A 19 2.19 7.44 7.34
N LEU A 20 2.18 6.20 6.84
CA LEU A 20 3.27 5.64 6.03
C LEU A 20 2.70 5.15 4.70
N ILE A 21 3.43 5.44 3.63
CA ILE A 21 3.25 4.82 2.32
C ILE A 21 4.59 4.21 1.93
N VAL A 22 4.58 2.94 1.51
CA VAL A 22 5.77 2.22 1.03
C VAL A 22 5.46 1.69 -0.37
N ALA A 23 6.09 2.27 -1.38
CA ALA A 23 5.79 1.98 -2.78
C ALA A 23 7.05 1.69 -3.61
N GLY A 24 6.88 0.88 -4.65
CA GLY A 24 7.92 0.64 -5.66
C GLY A 24 7.84 -0.76 -6.26
N ASP A 25 8.85 -1.10 -7.06
CA ASP A 25 9.07 -2.45 -7.55
C ASP A 25 9.78 -3.30 -6.48
N PHE A 26 9.05 -4.27 -5.94
CA PHE A 26 9.58 -5.19 -4.93
C PHE A 26 10.22 -6.44 -5.54
N ASN A 27 10.26 -6.57 -6.88
CA ASN A 27 10.81 -7.73 -7.59
C ASN A 27 10.21 -9.07 -7.11
N VAL A 28 8.97 -9.02 -6.62
CA VAL A 28 8.22 -10.18 -6.11
C VAL A 28 7.69 -11.00 -7.28
N GLY A 29 6.93 -10.35 -8.17
CA GLY A 29 6.35 -10.98 -9.34
C GLY A 29 5.44 -12.17 -8.99
N SER A 30 5.56 -13.24 -9.77
CA SER A 30 4.79 -14.48 -9.59
C SER A 30 5.42 -15.49 -8.62
N VAL A 31 6.53 -15.16 -7.95
CA VAL A 31 7.23 -16.10 -7.04
C VAL A 31 6.52 -16.15 -5.68
N PRO A 32 5.83 -17.25 -5.31
CA PRO A 32 4.94 -17.26 -4.15
C PRO A 32 5.66 -16.99 -2.82
N ALA A 33 6.85 -17.57 -2.64
CA ALA A 33 7.65 -17.37 -1.42
C ALA A 33 8.06 -15.90 -1.22
N ARG A 34 8.39 -15.18 -2.30
CA ARG A 34 8.73 -13.74 -2.22
C ARG A 34 7.50 -12.90 -1.86
N LYS A 35 6.34 -13.23 -2.43
CA LYS A 35 5.08 -12.58 -2.12
C LYS A 35 4.69 -12.78 -0.66
N GLN A 36 4.78 -14.02 -0.18
CA GLN A 36 4.49 -14.35 1.21
C GLN A 36 5.44 -13.60 2.17
N MET A 37 6.74 -13.55 1.86
CA MET A 37 7.71 -12.80 2.65
C MET A 37 7.38 -11.30 2.68
N LEU A 38 7.08 -10.70 1.53
CA LEU A 38 6.68 -9.29 1.44
C LEU A 38 5.46 -8.98 2.29
N LEU A 39 4.36 -9.71 2.07
CA LEU A 39 3.10 -9.50 2.78
C LEU A 39 3.25 -9.74 4.29
N SER A 40 3.99 -10.78 4.69
CA SER A 40 4.25 -11.06 6.09
C SER A 40 5.03 -9.92 6.78
N ARG A 41 6.07 -9.39 6.12
CA ARG A 41 6.86 -8.28 6.65
C ARG A 41 6.05 -6.99 6.73
N ALA A 42 5.28 -6.68 5.68
CA ALA A 42 4.36 -5.56 5.67
C ALA A 42 3.40 -5.63 6.88
N GLN A 43 2.68 -6.75 7.02
CA GLN A 43 1.68 -6.93 8.07
C GLN A 43 2.25 -6.88 9.49
N SER A 44 3.45 -7.42 9.69
CA SER A 44 4.00 -7.59 11.05
C SER A 44 4.95 -6.49 11.48
N ARG A 45 5.48 -5.69 10.55
CA ARG A 45 6.60 -4.77 10.84
C ARG A 45 6.46 -3.37 10.26
N TRP A 46 5.55 -3.13 9.33
CA TRP A 46 5.39 -1.81 8.70
C TRP A 46 4.18 -1.04 9.21
N CYS A 47 3.43 -1.58 10.17
CA CYS A 47 2.33 -0.93 10.85
C CYS A 47 2.41 -1.17 12.37
N GLN A 48 1.78 -0.29 13.15
CA GLN A 48 1.76 -0.39 14.62
C GLN A 48 0.56 -1.19 15.14
N ASP A 49 -0.62 -0.99 14.55
CA ASP A 49 -1.89 -1.54 15.06
C ASP A 49 -2.43 -2.70 14.19
N GLY A 50 -1.60 -3.24 13.29
CA GLY A 50 -1.96 -4.37 12.42
C GLY A 50 -2.73 -4.01 11.14
N ASP A 51 -3.11 -2.74 10.97
CA ASP A 51 -3.78 -2.25 9.77
C ASP A 51 -2.76 -1.75 8.73
N ILE A 52 -2.37 -2.61 7.80
CA ILE A 52 -1.68 -2.22 6.58
C ILE A 52 -2.42 -2.80 5.38
N ASP A 53 -2.61 -1.96 4.37
CA ASP A 53 -3.31 -2.34 3.14
C ASP A 53 -2.42 -2.06 1.93
N ASP A 54 -2.69 -2.76 0.83
CA ASP A 54 -2.13 -2.42 -0.48
C ASP A 54 -3.17 -1.68 -1.34
N ALA A 55 -2.72 -0.74 -2.16
CA ALA A 55 -3.59 0.11 -2.95
C ALA A 55 -4.56 -0.68 -3.86
N TYR A 56 -4.09 -1.75 -4.50
CA TYR A 56 -4.94 -2.55 -5.40
C TYR A 56 -5.94 -3.41 -4.63
N GLY A 57 -5.55 -3.97 -3.49
CA GLY A 57 -6.43 -4.66 -2.56
C GLY A 57 -7.54 -3.74 -2.04
N GLU A 58 -7.17 -2.52 -1.64
CA GLU A 58 -8.13 -1.53 -1.16
C GLU A 58 -9.06 -1.03 -2.26
N ALA A 59 -8.52 -0.76 -3.46
CA ALA A 59 -9.34 -0.40 -4.62
C ALA A 59 -10.41 -1.46 -4.90
N ALA A 60 -10.06 -2.75 -4.79
CA ALA A 60 -11.02 -3.83 -4.95
C ALA A 60 -12.10 -3.84 -3.85
N ARG A 61 -11.72 -3.63 -2.58
CA ARG A 61 -12.69 -3.57 -1.46
C ARG A 61 -13.64 -2.38 -1.55
N ARG A 62 -13.15 -1.23 -2.02
CA ARG A 62 -13.94 0.00 -2.21
C ARG A 62 -14.74 0.05 -3.50
N GLY A 63 -14.54 -0.90 -4.41
CA GLY A 63 -15.17 -0.88 -5.73
C GLY A 63 -14.63 0.23 -6.66
N ILE A 64 -13.38 0.67 -6.44
CA ILE A 64 -12.71 1.63 -7.32
C ILE A 64 -12.41 0.91 -8.65
N ALA A 65 -12.93 1.47 -9.75
CA ALA A 65 -12.73 0.92 -11.07
C ALA A 65 -11.25 1.01 -11.47
N LEU A 66 -10.69 -0.12 -11.92
CA LEU A 66 -9.32 -0.18 -12.44
C LEU A 66 -9.34 -0.13 -13.98
N SER A 67 -8.37 0.55 -14.58
CA SER A 67 -8.12 0.44 -16.02
C SER A 67 -7.62 -0.97 -16.40
N ALA A 68 -7.53 -1.27 -17.71
CA ALA A 68 -6.95 -2.53 -18.18
C ALA A 68 -5.49 -2.69 -17.72
N ASP A 69 -4.71 -1.62 -17.81
CA ASP A 69 -3.31 -1.60 -17.40
C ASP A 69 -3.13 -1.70 -15.89
N ALA A 70 -4.00 -1.07 -15.09
CA ALA A 70 -4.00 -1.24 -13.65
C ALA A 70 -4.26 -2.71 -13.26
N ARG A 71 -5.20 -3.39 -13.95
CA ARG A 71 -5.42 -4.83 -13.76
C ARG A 71 -4.23 -5.67 -14.20
N PHE A 72 -3.57 -5.30 -15.30
CA PHE A 72 -2.37 -5.97 -15.78
C PHE A 72 -1.22 -5.86 -14.78
N SER A 73 -0.94 -4.65 -14.28
CA SER A 73 0.07 -4.40 -13.25
C SER A 73 -0.20 -5.20 -11.98
N ARG A 74 -1.43 -5.12 -11.46
CA ARG A 74 -1.89 -5.92 -10.31
C ARG A 74 -1.64 -7.42 -10.50
N LYS A 75 -1.90 -7.95 -11.71
CA LYS A 75 -1.68 -9.36 -12.02
C LYS A 75 -0.19 -9.72 -12.03
N ARG A 76 0.68 -8.83 -12.51
CA ARG A 76 2.14 -9.06 -12.52
C ARG A 76 2.75 -9.01 -11.12
N ALA A 77 2.14 -8.28 -10.19
CA ALA A 77 2.53 -8.25 -8.77
C ALA A 77 4.01 -7.90 -8.53
N ARG A 78 4.57 -7.03 -9.37
CA ARG A 78 5.92 -6.48 -9.22
C ARG A 78 5.89 -5.16 -8.44
N ASP A 79 4.99 -4.29 -8.86
CA ASP A 79 4.79 -2.96 -8.28
C ASP A 79 3.72 -3.01 -7.18
N TRP A 80 4.10 -2.59 -5.97
CA TRP A 80 3.22 -2.53 -4.81
C TRP A 80 3.24 -1.15 -4.19
N GLN A 81 2.15 -0.78 -3.54
CA GLN A 81 2.04 0.42 -2.73
C GLN A 81 1.24 0.07 -1.49
N PHE A 82 1.96 -0.11 -0.39
CA PHE A 82 1.40 -0.36 0.93
C PHE A 82 1.18 0.96 1.65
N PHE A 83 0.15 1.02 2.47
CA PHE A 83 -0.13 2.18 3.29
C PHE A 83 -0.74 1.80 4.62
N THR A 84 -0.44 2.59 5.65
CA THR A 84 -0.99 2.43 7.00
C THR A 84 -1.22 3.81 7.62
N PRO A 85 -2.31 4.01 8.37
CA PRO A 85 -2.58 5.27 9.05
C PRO A 85 -1.53 5.56 10.13
N GLY A 86 -1.39 6.84 10.48
CA GLY A 86 -0.68 7.26 11.68
C GLY A 86 -1.62 7.41 12.87
N ARG A 87 -1.08 7.60 14.08
CA ARG A 87 -1.90 7.80 15.30
C ARG A 87 -2.89 8.97 15.23
N ARG A 88 -2.63 9.96 14.36
CA ARG A 88 -3.46 11.18 14.22
C ARG A 88 -4.02 11.40 12.82
N THR A 89 -3.66 10.57 11.85
CA THR A 89 -4.01 10.80 10.45
C THR A 89 -4.33 9.49 9.77
N ASP A 90 -5.51 9.39 9.18
CA ASP A 90 -5.91 8.29 8.32
C ASP A 90 -5.56 8.59 6.85
N LEU A 91 -5.26 7.52 6.12
CA LEU A 91 -5.08 7.51 4.67
C LEU A 91 -6.26 6.80 4.03
N GLU A 92 -6.99 7.51 3.19
CA GLU A 92 -8.12 6.95 2.46
C GLU A 92 -7.83 6.95 0.96
N LEU A 93 -7.76 5.77 0.36
CA LEU A 93 -7.56 5.63 -1.08
C LEU A 93 -8.79 6.17 -1.84
N SER A 94 -8.55 7.09 -2.78
CA SER A 94 -9.60 7.71 -3.61
C SER A 94 -9.55 7.29 -5.07
N SER A 95 -8.36 7.10 -5.66
CA SER A 95 -8.22 6.69 -7.07
C SER A 95 -6.94 5.90 -7.31
N ILE A 96 -6.93 5.14 -8.40
CA ILE A 96 -5.72 4.59 -9.01
C ILE A 96 -5.71 5.01 -10.48
N ASP A 97 -4.62 5.64 -10.89
CA ASP A 97 -4.42 6.18 -12.24
C ASP A 97 -3.17 5.54 -12.87
N VAL A 98 -3.17 5.37 -14.20
CA VAL A 98 -2.05 4.78 -14.95
C VAL A 98 -1.46 5.85 -15.88
N PRO A 99 -0.40 6.57 -15.47
CA PRO A 99 0.24 7.58 -16.32
C PRO A 99 0.97 7.00 -17.53
N PHE A 100 1.42 5.75 -17.48
CA PHE A 100 2.02 5.06 -18.63
C PHE A 100 1.82 3.55 -18.54
N GLY A 101 1.61 2.91 -19.69
CA GLY A 101 1.31 1.50 -19.80
C GLY A 101 1.39 1.04 -21.25
N HIS A 102 0.33 0.41 -21.74
CA HIS A 102 0.24 0.03 -23.15
C HIS A 102 -0.28 1.19 -24.00
N GLU A 103 0.42 1.46 -25.10
CA GLU A 103 -0.06 2.32 -26.18
C GLU A 103 -1.15 1.60 -27.01
N PRO A 104 -1.89 2.32 -27.88
CA PRO A 104 -2.94 1.70 -28.70
C PRO A 104 -2.45 0.56 -29.61
N ASP A 105 -1.18 0.56 -30.00
CA ASP A 105 -0.56 -0.50 -30.80
C ASP A 105 0.00 -1.68 -29.95
N GLY A 106 -0.17 -1.60 -28.63
CA GLY A 106 0.29 -2.60 -27.66
C GLY A 106 1.76 -2.47 -27.25
N THR A 107 2.49 -1.49 -27.77
CA THR A 107 3.85 -1.19 -27.30
C THR A 107 3.83 -0.57 -25.90
N MET A 108 4.96 -0.60 -25.20
CA MET A 108 5.10 0.00 -23.87
C MET A 108 6.39 0.81 -23.78
N LEU A 109 6.33 1.93 -23.05
CA LEU A 109 7.52 2.75 -22.73
C LEU A 109 8.51 2.03 -21.81
N SER A 110 8.01 1.16 -20.93
CA SER A 110 8.76 0.41 -19.93
C SER A 110 8.24 -1.02 -19.88
N ASP A 111 9.01 -1.97 -19.35
CA ASP A 111 8.51 -3.33 -19.07
C ASP A 111 7.56 -3.40 -17.87
N HIS A 112 7.32 -2.25 -17.22
CA HIS A 112 6.35 -2.00 -16.16
C HIS A 112 5.26 -1.02 -16.60
N VAL A 113 4.07 -1.18 -16.02
CA VAL A 113 3.00 -0.19 -16.05
C VAL A 113 3.19 0.72 -14.85
N GLY A 114 3.36 2.02 -15.08
CA GLY A 114 3.39 3.00 -14.00
C GLY A 114 1.99 3.29 -13.51
N TYR A 115 1.77 3.21 -12.19
CA TYR A 115 0.51 3.64 -11.59
C TYR A 115 0.75 4.61 -10.43
N SER A 116 -0.23 5.47 -10.20
CA SER A 116 -0.32 6.36 -9.05
C SER A 116 -1.56 6.01 -8.24
N ALA A 117 -1.46 6.14 -6.92
CA ALA A 117 -2.61 6.04 -6.02
C ALA A 117 -2.81 7.39 -5.34
N THR A 118 -4.03 7.90 -5.39
CA THR A 118 -4.38 9.16 -4.73
C THR A 118 -5.00 8.85 -3.37
N TYR A 119 -4.48 9.52 -2.32
CA TYR A 119 -4.96 9.36 -0.95
C TYR A 119 -5.49 10.69 -0.41
N GLN A 120 -6.63 10.63 0.26
CA GLN A 120 -7.11 11.72 1.11
C GLN A 120 -6.53 11.55 2.51
N LEU A 121 -6.00 12.64 3.07
CA LEU A 121 -5.59 12.70 4.47
C LEU A 121 -6.79 13.11 5.32
N ARG A 122 -7.07 12.35 6.39
CA ARG A 122 -8.11 12.71 7.36
C ARG A 122 -7.55 12.73 8.76
N ASN A 123 -8.01 13.65 9.59
CA ASN A 123 -7.66 13.61 11.01
C ASN A 123 -8.34 12.41 11.65
N ARG A 124 -7.54 11.54 12.29
CA ARG A 124 -8.06 10.40 13.03
C ARG A 124 -8.65 10.92 14.34
N GLN A 125 -9.94 10.70 14.55
CA GLN A 125 -10.55 11.03 15.85
C GLN A 125 -9.97 10.11 16.92
N PRO A 126 -9.51 10.66 18.06
CA PRO A 126 -9.14 9.82 19.19
C PRO A 126 -10.34 8.97 19.58
N LEU A 127 -10.14 7.66 19.78
CA LEU A 127 -11.15 6.84 20.44
C LEU A 127 -11.35 7.41 21.85
N THR A 128 -12.43 8.14 22.07
CA THR A 128 -12.81 8.62 23.40
C THR A 128 -13.11 7.40 24.25
N ARG A 129 -12.14 6.96 25.05
CA ARG A 129 -12.34 5.89 26.03
C ARG A 129 -13.20 6.45 27.16
N ILE A 130 -14.52 6.36 27.03
CA ILE A 130 -15.44 6.63 28.14
C ILE A 130 -15.12 5.56 29.19
N ALA A 131 -14.46 5.96 30.28
CA ALA A 131 -14.32 5.10 31.44
C ALA A 131 -15.73 4.85 32.00
N PRO A 132 -16.13 3.59 32.26
CA PRO A 132 -17.37 3.35 32.98
C PRO A 132 -17.27 4.02 34.35
N GLY A 133 -18.19 4.95 34.61
CA GLY A 133 -18.30 5.59 35.91
C GLY A 133 -18.46 4.53 37.00
N ARG A 134 -17.66 4.63 38.06
CA ARG A 134 -17.92 3.90 39.29
C ARG A 134 -19.25 4.40 39.86
N VAL A 135 -20.24 3.52 39.93
CA VAL A 135 -21.41 3.65 40.81
C VAL A 135 -21.07 2.93 42.11
#